data_AF-A0A5N6AGD5-F1
#
_entry.id   AF-A0A5N6AGD5-F1
#
_cell.length_a   1.000
_cell.length_b   1.000
_cell.length_c   1.000
_cell.angle_alpha   90.00
_cell.angle_beta   90.00
_cell.angle_gamma   90.00
#
_symmetry.space_group_name_H-M   'P 1'
#
loop_
_entity.id
_entity.type
_entity.pdbx_description
1 polymer ?
#
loop_
_entity_poly.entity_id
_entity_poly.type
_entity_poly.pdbx_seq_one_letter_code
_entity_poly.pdbx_strand_id
1 'polypeptide(L)' 'MTTWTWWRATLERAVRTAAQTLVAVLGAGAVDILTVDWPAAFATAGGAALLAVLTAVATPGGPGATETPTPPRG' A
#
# COMPACT_ATOMS: atom_id res chain seq x y z
N MET A 1 -2.36 -17.78 -13.30
CA MET A 1 -1.77 -17.21 -12.06
C MET A 1 -2.14 -18.13 -10.92
N THR A 2 -1.19 -18.53 -10.08
CA THR A 2 -1.52 -19.30 -8.87
C THR A 2 -2.08 -18.34 -7.82
N THR A 3 -2.98 -18.80 -6.96
CA THR A 3 -3.56 -18.00 -5.86
C THR A 3 -2.45 -17.35 -5.00
N TRP A 4 -1.30 -18.00 -4.89
CA TRP A 4 -0.11 -17.48 -4.20
C TRP A 4 0.49 -16.22 -4.84
N THR A 5 0.63 -16.19 -6.18
CA THR A 5 1.14 -15.00 -6.89
C THR A 5 0.25 -13.78 -6.70
N TRP A 6 -1.07 -13.98 -6.63
CA TRP A 6 -2.03 -12.92 -6.37
C TRP A 6 -1.89 -12.36 -4.95
N TRP A 7 -1.82 -13.23 -3.93
CA TRP A 7 -1.65 -12.79 -2.54
C TRP A 7 -0.36 -12.00 -2.33
N ARG A 8 0.75 -12.41 -2.95
CA ARG A 8 2.01 -11.67 -2.88
C ARG A 8 1.88 -10.26 -3.46
N ALA A 9 1.23 -10.10 -4.61
CA ALA A 9 1.00 -8.79 -5.21
C ALA A 9 0.07 -7.91 -4.35
N THR A 10 -0.96 -8.50 -3.75
CA THR A 10 -1.86 -7.80 -2.82
C THR A 10 -1.11 -7.31 -1.58
N LEU A 11 -0.27 -8.14 -0.98
CA LEU A 11 0.53 -7.76 0.20
C LEU A 11 1.55 -6.67 -0.12
N GLU A 12 2.24 -6.75 -1.26
CA GLU A 12 3.17 -5.70 -1.69
C GLU A 12 2.48 -4.34 -1.81
N ARG A 13 1.27 -4.32 -2.41
CA ARG A 13 0.45 -3.11 -2.50
C ARG A 13 0.02 -2.61 -1.14
N ALA A 14 -0.49 -3.49 -0.27
CA ALA A 14 -0.94 -3.10 1.06
C ALA A 14 0.20 -2.48 1.89
N VAL A 15 1.40 -3.07 1.86
CA VAL A 15 2.59 -2.54 2.54
C VAL A 15 2.99 -1.19 1.95
N ARG A 16 2.97 -1.05 0.62
CA ARG A 16 3.26 0.23 -0.06
C ARG A 16 2.26 1.31 0.35
N THR A 17 0.98 0.99 0.39
CA THR A 17 -0.08 1.91 0.84
C THR A 17 0.13 2.31 2.30
N ALA A 18 0.45 1.37 3.21
CA ALA A 18 0.77 1.70 4.60
C ALA A 18 1.96 2.65 4.69
N ALA A 19 3.06 2.36 4.00
CA ALA A 19 4.25 3.20 4.01
C ALA A 19 3.97 4.61 3.48
N GLN A 20 3.29 4.72 2.34
CA GLN A 20 2.91 6.01 1.74
C GLN A 20 1.97 6.80 2.66
N THR A 21 1.01 6.13 3.31
CA THR A 21 0.09 6.76 4.27
C THR A 21 0.84 7.26 5.51
N LEU A 22 1.77 6.46 6.05
CA LEU A 22 2.59 6.85 7.19
C LEU A 22 3.45 8.07 6.85
N VAL A 23 4.10 8.07 5.68
CA VAL A 23 4.87 9.22 5.18
C VAL A 23 3.99 10.46 5.06
N ALA A 24 2.76 10.33 4.56
CA ALA A 24 1.83 11.46 4.45
C ALA A 24 1.42 12.02 5.82
N VAL A 25 1.06 11.15 6.78
CA VAL A 25 0.66 11.56 8.13
C VAL A 25 1.82 12.26 8.84
N LEU A 26 3.04 11.70 8.75
CA LEU A 26 4.23 12.32 9.33
C LEU A 26 4.56 13.64 8.64
N GLY A 27 4.54 13.68 7.31
CA GLY A 27 4.86 14.91 6.56
C GLY A 27 3.84 16.04 6.75
N ALA A 28 2.57 15.71 7.05
CA ALA A 28 1.52 16.70 7.25
C ALA A 28 1.45 17.27 8.67
N GLY A 29 1.88 16.50 9.68
CA GLY A 29 1.65 16.85 11.09
C GLY A 29 2.83 16.66 12.05
N ALA A 30 3.91 15.99 11.65
CA ALA A 30 5.07 15.80 12.51
C ALA A 30 6.05 16.97 12.37
N VAL A 31 6.17 17.75 13.45
CA VAL A 31 7.24 18.77 13.59
C VAL A 31 8.51 18.14 14.18
N ASP A 32 8.34 17.10 15.01
CA ASP A 32 9.41 16.32 15.64
C ASP A 32 9.00 14.84 15.72
N ILE A 33 9.92 13.95 15.34
CA ILE A 33 9.76 12.49 15.34
C ILE A 33 9.55 11.90 16.74
N LEU A 34 10.05 12.58 17.78
CA LEU A 34 9.94 12.13 19.17
C LEU A 34 8.56 12.44 19.77
N THR A 35 7.85 13.43 19.23
CA THR A 35 6.55 13.87 19.75
C THR A 35 5.38 13.40 18.90
N VAL A 36 5.63 12.58 17.88
CA VAL A 36 4.59 11.99 17.03
C VAL A 36 3.63 11.12 17.86
N ASP A 37 2.33 11.28 17.63
CA ASP A 37 1.32 10.31 18.06
C ASP A 37 1.43 9.03 17.22
N TRP A 38 2.36 8.16 17.62
CA TRP A 38 2.62 6.89 16.94
C TRP A 38 1.39 5.98 16.88
N PRO A 39 0.59 5.81 17.95
CA PRO A 39 -0.66 5.08 17.88
C PRO A 39 -1.57 5.56 16.75
N ALA A 40 -1.84 6.87 16.66
CA ALA A 40 -2.70 7.41 15.61
C ALA A 40 -2.10 7.24 14.21
N ALA A 41 -0.78 7.44 14.06
CA ALA A 41 -0.08 7.28 12.79
C ALA A 41 -0.16 5.84 12.27
N PHE A 42 0.14 4.85 13.13
CA PHE A 42 0.06 3.43 12.75
C PHE A 42 -1.37 2.95 12.56
N ALA A 43 -2.34 3.46 13.33
CA ALA A 43 -3.75 3.16 13.10
C ALA A 43 -4.22 3.63 11.72
N THR A 44 -3.82 4.84 11.32
CA THR A 44 -4.16 5.41 10.00
C THR A 44 -3.50 4.61 8.87
N ALA A 45 -2.20 4.33 8.97
CA ALA A 45 -1.48 3.53 7.97
C ALA A 45 -2.01 2.08 7.89
N GLY A 46 -2.33 1.47 9.03
CA GLY A 46 -2.92 0.13 9.12
C GLY A 46 -4.32 0.09 8.50
N GLY A 47 -5.14 1.12 8.74
CA GLY A 47 -6.45 1.27 8.10
C GLY A 47 -6.35 1.35 6.58
N ALA A 48 -5.40 2.13 6.05
CA ALA A 48 -5.17 2.22 4.61
C ALA A 48 -4.68 0.90 3.99
N ALA A 49 -3.80 0.16 4.67
CA ALA A 49 -3.41 -1.19 4.25
C ALA A 49 -4.59 -2.17 4.25
N LEU A 50 -5.43 -2.16 5.28
CA LEU A 50 -6.62 -3.00 5.35
C LEU A 50 -7.57 -2.70 4.18
N LEU A 51 -7.82 -1.41 3.90
CA LEU A 51 -8.62 -1.00 2.75
C LEU A 51 -8.02 -1.47 1.43
N ALA A 52 -6.69 -1.44 1.27
CA ALA A 52 -6.03 -1.96 0.07
C ALA A 52 -6.26 -3.47 -0.12
N VAL A 53 -6.21 -4.25 0.96
CA VAL A 53 -6.52 -5.69 0.92
C VAL A 53 -8.00 -5.94 0.59
N LEU A 54 -8.92 -5.24 1.27
CA LEU A 54 -10.35 -5.36 1.01
C LEU A 54 -10.70 -4.98 -0.44
N THR A 55 -10.07 -3.94 -0.97
CA THR A 55 -10.23 -3.52 -2.37
C THR A 55 -9.72 -4.60 -3.33
N ALA A 56 -8.58 -5.22 -3.05
CA ALA A 56 -8.07 -6.31 -3.86
C ALA A 56 -9.03 -7.51 -3.86
N VAL A 57 -9.61 -7.86 -2.70
CA VAL A 57 -10.61 -8.93 -2.58
C VAL A 57 -11.90 -8.59 -3.33
N ALA A 58 -12.38 -7.35 -3.22
CA ALA A 58 -13.58 -6.87 -3.92
C ALA A 58 -13.38 -6.74 -5.44
N THR A 59 -12.14 -6.54 -5.90
CA THR A 59 -11.81 -6.39 -7.32
C THR A 59 -10.61 -7.27 -7.70
N PRO A 60 -10.83 -8.60 -7.80
CA PRO A 60 -9.78 -9.54 -8.19
C PRO A 60 -9.44 -9.35 -9.67
N GLY A 61 -8.35 -8.63 -9.96
CA GLY A 61 -7.90 -8.37 -11.33
C GLY A 61 -6.98 -7.16 -11.52
N GLY A 62 -6.71 -6.36 -10.48
CA GLY A 62 -5.83 -5.20 -10.60
C GLY A 62 -4.36 -5.57 -10.92
N PRO A 63 -3.59 -4.69 -11.59
CA PRO A 63 -2.29 -4.97 -12.23
C PRO A 63 -1.19 -5.48 -11.28
N GLY A 64 -1.07 -6.79 -11.12
CA GLY A 64 -0.09 -7.42 -10.24
C GLY A 64 1.09 -7.99 -11.02
N ALA A 65 2.31 -7.60 -10.64
CA ALA A 65 3.64 -8.19 -10.92
C ALA A 65 4.04 -8.61 -12.36
N THR A 66 3.13 -8.58 -13.35
CA THR A 66 3.37 -8.99 -14.74
C THR A 66 2.99 -7.90 -15.74
N GLU A 67 2.86 -6.65 -15.31
CA GLU A 67 2.91 -5.55 -16.27
C GLU A 67 4.34 -5.46 -16.79
N THR A 68 4.65 -6.26 -17.81
CA THR A 68 5.79 -6.01 -18.68
C THR A 68 5.49 -4.67 -19.35
N PRO A 69 6.28 -3.61 -19.11
CA PRO A 69 6.13 -2.39 -19.89
C PRO A 69 6.22 -2.80 -21.35
N THR A 70 5.20 -2.50 -22.14
CA THR A 70 5.31 -2.64 -23.60
C THR A 70 6.48 -1.75 -24.01
N PRO A 71 7.57 -2.29 -24.60
CA PRO A 71 8.69 -1.45 -25.00
C PRO A 71 8.20 -0.39 -25.98
N PRO A 72 8.72 0.86 -25.89
CA PRO A 72 8.30 1.91 -26.80
C PRO A 72 8.49 1.43 -28.24
N ARG A 73 7.40 1.37 -29.01
CA ARG A 73 7.49 1.27 -30.46
C ARG A 73 8.02 2.64 -30.90
N GLY A 74 9.20 2.63 -31.53
CA GLY A 74 10.03 3.80 -31.80
C GLY A 74 9.35 4.93 -32.55
#